data_AF-A0A3D3HAX4-F1
#
_entry.id   AF-A0A3D3HAX4-F1
#
_cell.length_a   1.000
_cell.length_b   1.000
_cell.length_c   1.000
_cell.angle_alpha   90.00
_cell.angle_beta   90.00
_cell.angle_gamma   90.00
#
_symmetry.space_group_name_H-M   'P 1'
#
loop_
_entity.id
_entity.type
_entity.pdbx_description
1 polymer ?
#
loop_
_entity_poly.entity_id
_entity_poly.type
_entity_poly.pdbx_seq_one_letter_code
_entity_poly.pdbx_strand_id
1 'polypeptide(L)'
;MADNGDLRQWVIHSGIRQHIPSEAVKLAWGLQNVTLNTMTGSYLGSITEGPQLGRLMRPHGSQDIYFVDSGKSYKITSPLMMAAWNFSVGAISNISEGLAQVPTNSGNLAYSINNNTSPADIYLVDSGSKRRYSNTNIFAAWEGDGAGYTTVSDDYFGMMGNESDVTSTKVSAGAGQQEYQVVAGQKLAESANVAQLYPGVAVPNISVATINRLVTSAPASQFIRVTGANTVYMVDNGSSHAVSSIEVLRAWGIGVSPLVNIVTQGNLNLLAAGPALNTYQADVGGQLYLMDGRKISVPSGLDSAYRKSGSVYAASQALINLSPVGESASNFLKGFNASPIFLMDNAILRNISTPNQLGLWNNGETITSVSDHIISWFGSPGTAIGVYVSNGSDEYITEAGKLHHISPSVKTEWQLSNPVVLNAATITRWPKG
;
A
#
# COMPACT_ATOMS: atom_id res chain seq x y z
N MET A 1 16.73 -35.35 59.87
CA MET A 1 16.32 -36.09 58.65
C MET A 1 17.43 -35.91 57.66
N ALA A 2 18.01 -37.00 57.14
CA ALA A 2 19.11 -36.90 56.18
C ALA A 2 18.54 -36.47 54.82
N ASP A 3 19.01 -35.34 54.34
CA ASP A 3 18.88 -34.90 52.95
C ASP A 3 19.41 -36.01 52.04
N ASN A 4 18.60 -36.47 51.09
CA ASN A 4 19.01 -37.51 50.13
C ASN A 4 19.89 -36.93 49.00
N GLY A 5 20.18 -35.62 49.03
CA GLY A 5 20.97 -34.92 48.01
C GLY A 5 20.18 -34.64 46.72
N ASP A 6 18.86 -34.83 46.72
CA ASP A 6 18.02 -34.57 45.56
C ASP A 6 17.68 -33.07 45.47
N LEU A 7 18.39 -32.37 44.59
CA LEU A 7 18.25 -30.93 44.36
C LEU A 7 17.03 -30.57 43.48
N ARG A 8 16.25 -31.57 43.02
CA ARG A 8 15.10 -31.32 42.15
C ARG A 8 13.99 -30.58 42.89
N GLN A 9 13.47 -29.54 42.25
CA GLN A 9 12.35 -28.76 42.76
C GLN A 9 11.05 -29.27 42.12
N TRP A 10 9.98 -29.36 42.91
CA TRP A 10 8.66 -29.82 42.49
C TRP A 10 7.60 -28.81 42.90
N VAL A 11 6.63 -28.55 42.01
CA VAL A 11 5.37 -27.92 42.41
C VAL A 11 4.33 -29.02 42.65
N ILE A 12 3.55 -28.89 43.72
CA ILE A 12 2.48 -29.83 44.06
C ILE A 12 1.16 -29.07 43.99
N HIS A 13 0.26 -29.51 43.11
CA HIS A 13 -1.09 -28.95 43.01
C HIS A 13 -2.09 -30.06 42.73
N SER A 14 -3.24 -30.05 43.42
CA SER A 14 -4.32 -31.03 43.26
C SER A 14 -3.86 -32.49 43.32
N GLY A 15 -2.89 -32.81 44.20
CA GLY A 15 -2.37 -34.17 44.38
C GLY A 15 -1.43 -34.65 43.26
N ILE A 16 -0.96 -33.76 42.39
CA ILE A 16 0.03 -34.04 41.34
C ILE A 16 1.31 -33.25 41.64
N ARG A 17 2.47 -33.92 41.57
CA ARG A 17 3.78 -33.26 41.62
C ARG A 17 4.33 -33.08 40.21
N GLN A 18 4.86 -31.90 39.89
CA GLN A 18 5.46 -31.60 38.58
C GLN A 18 6.87 -31.05 38.76
N HIS A 19 7.81 -31.62 38.00
CA HIS A 19 9.22 -31.27 38.08
C HIS A 19 9.46 -29.87 37.50
N ILE A 20 10.24 -29.05 38.20
CA ILE A 20 10.78 -27.77 37.72
C ILE A 20 12.23 -28.02 37.26
N PRO A 21 12.49 -28.12 35.95
CA PRO A 21 13.78 -28.60 35.45
C PRO A 21 14.90 -27.56 35.46
N SER A 22 14.57 -26.28 35.62
CA SER A 22 15.56 -25.19 35.58
C SER A 22 15.05 -23.91 36.24
N GLU A 23 15.97 -23.03 36.61
CA GLU A 23 15.66 -21.68 37.09
C GLU A 23 14.90 -20.84 36.05
N ALA A 24 15.16 -21.04 34.75
CA ALA A 24 14.41 -20.38 33.69
C ALA A 24 12.92 -20.79 33.66
N VAL A 25 12.61 -22.06 33.93
CA VAL A 25 11.22 -22.50 34.08
C VAL A 25 10.64 -21.96 35.38
N LYS A 26 11.40 -21.95 36.48
CA LYS A 26 10.96 -21.35 37.75
C LYS A 26 10.56 -19.88 37.59
N LEU A 27 11.39 -19.10 36.90
CA LEU A 27 11.13 -17.69 36.57
C LEU A 27 9.92 -17.54 35.64
N ALA A 28 9.80 -18.38 34.61
CA ALA A 28 8.68 -18.35 33.68
C ALA A 28 7.32 -18.47 34.40
N TRP A 29 7.27 -19.32 35.42
CA TRP A 29 6.08 -19.54 36.24
C TRP A 29 5.93 -18.56 37.42
N GLY A 30 6.86 -17.60 37.60
CA GLY A 30 6.79 -16.63 38.71
C GLY A 30 7.06 -17.25 40.08
N LEU A 31 7.79 -18.36 40.14
CA LEU A 31 8.03 -19.14 41.36
C LEU A 31 9.35 -18.79 42.07
N GLN A 32 10.10 -17.78 41.59
CA GLN A 32 11.44 -17.46 42.06
C GLN A 32 11.50 -17.03 43.54
N ASN A 33 10.42 -16.42 44.05
CA ASN A 33 10.32 -15.93 45.42
C ASN A 33 9.50 -16.85 46.34
N VAL A 34 9.13 -18.04 45.86
CA VAL A 34 8.36 -19.01 46.66
C VAL A 34 9.29 -19.78 47.58
N THR A 35 8.99 -19.79 48.88
CA THR A 35 9.75 -20.54 49.88
C THR A 35 9.72 -22.04 49.56
N LEU A 36 10.91 -22.64 49.45
CA LEU A 36 11.05 -24.09 49.26
C LEU A 36 10.86 -24.82 50.60
N ASN A 37 10.04 -25.87 50.57
CA ASN A 37 9.87 -26.78 51.69
C ASN A 37 10.56 -28.12 51.38
N THR A 38 11.45 -28.57 52.26
CA THR A 38 12.07 -29.89 52.16
C THR A 38 11.07 -30.98 52.55
N MET A 39 10.89 -31.96 51.67
CA MET A 39 10.01 -33.11 51.88
C MET A 39 10.81 -34.40 51.83
N THR A 40 10.35 -35.46 52.51
CA THR A 40 10.98 -36.78 52.38
C THR A 40 10.72 -37.35 51.00
N GLY A 41 11.69 -38.11 50.46
CA GLY A 41 11.51 -38.81 49.18
C GLY A 41 10.31 -39.77 49.20
N SER A 42 10.02 -40.40 50.35
CA SER A 42 8.84 -41.25 50.53
C SER A 42 7.51 -40.48 50.40
N TYR A 43 7.45 -39.25 50.92
CA TYR A 43 6.27 -38.40 50.80
C TYR A 43 6.08 -37.94 49.35
N LEU A 44 7.13 -37.43 48.70
CA LEU A 44 7.06 -37.03 47.29
C LEU A 44 6.69 -38.21 46.38
N GLY A 45 7.26 -39.39 46.62
CA GLY A 45 6.94 -40.62 45.88
C GLY A 45 5.49 -41.11 46.05
N SER A 46 4.80 -40.70 47.12
CA SER A 46 3.37 -40.99 47.32
C SER A 46 2.43 -40.13 46.47
N ILE A 47 2.94 -39.03 45.91
CA ILE A 47 2.19 -38.09 45.08
C ILE A 47 2.38 -38.48 43.61
N THR A 48 1.26 -38.55 42.87
CA THR A 48 1.26 -38.85 41.44
C THR A 48 2.17 -37.88 40.69
N GLU A 49 3.13 -38.41 39.94
CA GLU A 49 4.00 -37.60 39.11
C GLU A 49 3.28 -37.18 37.83
N GLY A 50 3.18 -35.88 37.61
CA GLY A 50 2.67 -35.29 36.37
C GLY A 50 3.80 -35.00 35.38
N PRO A 51 3.47 -34.45 34.19
CA PRO A 51 4.48 -34.05 33.23
C PRO A 51 5.38 -32.95 33.81
N GLN A 52 6.65 -32.93 33.41
CA GLN A 52 7.58 -31.85 33.73
C GLN A 52 7.03 -30.49 33.27
N LEU A 53 7.29 -29.43 34.03
CA LEU A 53 6.93 -28.08 33.62
C LEU A 53 7.84 -27.57 32.51
N GLY A 54 7.21 -26.96 31.51
CA GLY A 54 7.85 -26.20 30.45
C GLY A 54 7.28 -24.78 30.38
N ARG A 55 7.50 -24.12 29.23
CA ARG A 55 6.94 -22.79 28.93
C ARG A 55 5.62 -22.84 28.17
N LEU A 56 5.11 -24.03 27.90
CA LEU A 56 3.81 -24.25 27.27
C LEU A 56 2.95 -25.08 28.19
N MET A 57 1.72 -24.63 28.43
CA MET A 57 0.79 -25.32 29.30
C MET A 57 -0.58 -25.49 28.64
N ARG A 58 -1.25 -26.58 29.01
CA ARG A 58 -2.68 -26.80 28.74
C ARG A 58 -3.38 -27.10 30.07
N PRO A 59 -4.28 -26.23 30.55
CA PRO A 59 -5.10 -26.52 31.72
C PRO A 59 -5.97 -27.77 31.50
N HIS A 60 -6.05 -28.64 32.50
CA HIS A 60 -6.85 -29.86 32.44
C HIS A 60 -8.32 -29.52 32.12
N GLY A 61 -8.92 -30.25 31.17
CA GLY A 61 -10.29 -30.00 30.70
C GLY A 61 -10.42 -28.86 29.68
N SER A 62 -9.34 -28.17 29.33
CA SER A 62 -9.31 -27.14 28.28
C SER A 62 -8.57 -27.61 27.03
N GLN A 63 -8.96 -27.07 25.87
CA GLN A 63 -8.18 -27.20 24.63
C GLN A 63 -7.22 -26.02 24.42
N ASP A 64 -7.36 -24.95 25.20
CA ASP A 64 -6.53 -23.77 25.08
C ASP A 64 -5.10 -24.05 25.53
N ILE A 65 -4.15 -23.54 24.76
CA ILE A 65 -2.72 -23.63 25.04
C ILE A 65 -2.22 -22.23 25.40
N TYR A 66 -1.37 -22.15 26.41
CA TYR A 66 -0.79 -20.91 26.88
C TYR A 66 0.73 -20.97 26.85
N PHE A 67 1.37 -19.89 26.41
CA PHE A 67 2.77 -19.63 26.65
C PHE A 67 2.93 -18.96 28.01
N VAL A 68 3.88 -19.44 28.83
CA VAL A 68 4.16 -18.89 30.16
C VAL A 68 5.57 -18.33 30.23
N ASP A 69 5.68 -17.11 30.70
CA ASP A 69 6.93 -16.41 30.88
C ASP A 69 6.81 -15.24 31.85
N SER A 70 7.87 -14.96 32.61
CA SER A 70 7.92 -13.87 33.61
C SER A 70 6.71 -13.84 34.57
N GLY A 71 6.18 -15.00 34.97
CA GLY A 71 5.00 -15.10 35.83
C GLY A 71 3.69 -14.69 35.16
N LYS A 72 3.65 -14.62 33.82
CA LYS A 72 2.47 -14.31 33.01
C LYS A 72 2.12 -15.49 32.11
N SER A 73 0.84 -15.61 31.77
CA SER A 73 0.36 -16.56 30.76
C SER A 73 -0.30 -15.82 29.60
N TYR A 74 -0.03 -16.29 28.38
CA TYR A 74 -0.52 -15.71 27.13
C TYR A 74 -1.19 -16.80 26.29
N LYS A 75 -2.45 -16.61 25.94
CA LYS A 75 -3.21 -17.58 25.14
C LYS A 75 -2.67 -17.64 23.72
N ILE A 76 -2.37 -18.83 23.24
CA ILE A 76 -1.99 -19.09 21.85
C ILE A 76 -3.28 -19.25 21.03
N THR A 77 -3.47 -18.40 20.04
CA THR A 77 -4.76 -18.26 19.35
C THR A 77 -4.87 -19.06 18.05
N SER A 78 -3.76 -19.58 17.51
CA SER A 78 -3.78 -20.34 16.26
C SER A 78 -2.57 -21.27 16.08
N PRO A 79 -2.66 -22.30 15.22
CA PRO A 79 -1.51 -23.10 14.80
C PRO A 79 -0.43 -22.29 14.09
N LEU A 80 -0.79 -21.20 13.38
CA LEU A 80 0.16 -20.30 12.74
C LEU A 80 1.02 -19.56 13.77
N MET A 81 0.45 -19.25 14.93
CA MET A 81 1.19 -18.68 16.06
C MET A 81 2.18 -19.68 16.66
N MET A 82 1.77 -20.94 16.84
CA MET A 82 2.70 -22.02 17.23
C MET A 82 3.87 -22.13 16.25
N ALA A 83 3.59 -22.08 14.94
CA ALA A 83 4.63 -22.17 13.91
C ALA A 83 5.56 -20.95 13.92
N ALA A 84 5.03 -19.73 14.01
CA ALA A 84 5.85 -18.51 14.05
C ALA A 84 6.75 -18.48 15.29
N TRP A 85 6.25 -18.93 16.44
CA TRP A 85 7.03 -19.04 17.68
C TRP A 85 7.90 -20.30 17.76
N ASN A 86 7.85 -21.18 16.75
CA ASN A 86 8.53 -22.48 16.72
C ASN A 86 8.23 -23.36 17.94
N PHE A 87 6.99 -23.34 18.40
CA PHE A 87 6.54 -24.17 19.51
C PHE A 87 6.21 -25.59 19.05
N SER A 88 6.68 -26.57 19.83
CA SER A 88 6.38 -27.98 19.61
C SER A 88 5.18 -28.42 20.44
N VAL A 89 4.26 -29.17 19.83
CA VAL A 89 3.12 -29.78 20.54
C VAL A 89 3.57 -30.77 21.63
N GLY A 90 4.74 -31.39 21.47
CA GLY A 90 5.32 -32.30 22.46
C GLY A 90 5.86 -31.60 23.71
N ALA A 91 6.05 -30.28 23.66
CA ALA A 91 6.51 -29.48 24.80
C ALA A 91 5.37 -28.95 25.68
N ILE A 92 4.11 -29.27 25.36
CA ILE A 92 2.94 -28.81 26.11
C ILE A 92 2.76 -29.67 27.36
N SER A 93 2.89 -29.04 28.54
CA SER A 93 2.59 -29.68 29.82
C SER A 93 1.09 -29.60 30.12
N ASN A 94 0.40 -30.74 30.24
CA ASN A 94 -0.96 -30.77 30.78
C ASN A 94 -0.88 -30.58 32.30
N ILE A 95 -1.58 -29.57 32.83
CA ILE A 95 -1.48 -29.14 34.24
C ILE A 95 -2.86 -29.05 34.89
N SER A 96 -2.91 -29.05 36.23
CA SER A 96 -4.17 -28.82 36.95
C SER A 96 -4.67 -27.38 36.78
N GLU A 97 -5.98 -27.16 36.92
CA GLU A 97 -6.58 -25.84 36.77
C GLU A 97 -6.01 -24.82 37.77
N GLY A 98 -5.79 -25.20 39.02
CA GLY A 98 -5.23 -24.26 40.00
C GLY A 98 -3.74 -23.96 39.77
N LEU A 99 -2.95 -24.90 39.24
CA LEU A 99 -1.60 -24.57 38.79
C LEU A 99 -1.62 -23.59 37.61
N ALA A 100 -2.64 -23.67 36.74
CA ALA A 100 -2.78 -22.75 35.61
C ALA A 100 -3.01 -21.29 36.04
N GLN A 101 -3.49 -21.08 37.26
CA GLN A 101 -3.71 -19.75 37.84
C GLN A 101 -2.47 -19.14 38.48
N VAL A 102 -1.36 -19.89 38.57
CA VAL A 102 -0.12 -19.36 39.18
C VAL A 102 0.46 -18.21 38.33
N PRO A 103 0.65 -18.35 37.01
CA PRO A 103 1.00 -17.20 36.16
C PRO A 103 -0.23 -16.33 35.90
N THR A 104 -0.06 -15.00 35.98
CA THR A 104 -1.15 -14.04 35.72
C THR A 104 -1.58 -14.07 34.25
N ASN A 105 -2.86 -14.33 33.99
CA ASN A 105 -3.41 -14.26 32.64
C ASN A 105 -3.27 -12.84 32.06
N SER A 106 -2.50 -12.73 30.98
CA SER A 106 -2.10 -11.48 30.35
C SER A 106 -2.66 -11.32 28.93
N GLY A 107 -3.71 -12.09 28.59
CA GLY A 107 -4.40 -12.01 27.31
C GLY A 107 -3.80 -12.92 26.24
N ASN A 108 -3.91 -12.51 24.98
CA ASN A 108 -3.42 -13.29 23.85
C ASN A 108 -1.92 -13.07 23.62
N LEU A 109 -1.23 -14.11 23.16
CA LEU A 109 0.15 -14.01 22.68
C LEU A 109 0.18 -13.21 21.37
N ALA A 110 1.14 -12.30 21.24
CA ALA A 110 1.32 -11.49 20.02
C ALA A 110 2.35 -12.12 19.07
N TYR A 111 2.38 -11.67 17.81
CA TYR A 111 3.49 -11.98 16.89
C TYR A 111 4.69 -11.05 17.04
N SER A 112 4.57 -10.05 17.91
CA SER A 112 5.62 -9.09 18.21
C SER A 112 5.95 -9.11 19.69
N ILE A 113 7.23 -8.91 20.00
CA ILE A 113 7.76 -8.97 21.35
C ILE A 113 8.68 -7.80 21.66
N ASN A 114 8.87 -7.54 22.95
CA ASN A 114 10.02 -6.82 23.48
C ASN A 114 10.54 -7.53 24.74
N ASN A 115 11.59 -7.00 25.34
CA ASN A 115 12.11 -7.45 26.63
C ASN A 115 12.07 -6.32 27.67
N ASN A 116 12.40 -6.64 28.92
CA ASN A 116 12.39 -5.65 30.00
C ASN A 116 13.57 -4.67 29.90
N THR A 117 14.71 -5.10 29.35
CA THR A 117 15.93 -4.28 29.30
C THR A 117 15.93 -3.26 28.15
N SER A 118 15.16 -3.50 27.09
CA SER A 118 15.08 -2.60 25.92
C SER A 118 13.64 -2.45 25.43
N PRO A 119 12.74 -1.91 26.28
CA PRO A 119 11.29 -1.94 26.01
C PRO A 119 10.86 -1.08 24.82
N ALA A 120 11.72 -0.15 24.37
CA ALA A 120 11.48 0.67 23.18
C ALA A 120 11.67 -0.09 21.86
N ASP A 121 12.39 -1.22 21.88
CA ASP A 121 12.65 -2.02 20.69
C ASP A 121 11.64 -3.16 20.59
N ILE A 122 10.91 -3.17 19.48
CA ILE A 122 9.89 -4.17 19.18
C ILE A 122 10.42 -5.07 18.07
N TYR A 123 10.22 -6.38 18.25
CA TYR A 123 10.70 -7.41 17.35
C TYR A 123 9.54 -8.24 16.84
N LEU A 124 9.56 -8.57 15.55
CA LEU A 124 8.77 -9.64 14.96
C LEU A 124 9.31 -11.00 15.40
N VAL A 125 8.43 -11.91 15.79
CA VAL A 125 8.76 -13.33 15.98
C VAL A 125 8.66 -14.05 14.63
N ASP A 126 9.76 -14.64 14.18
CA ASP A 126 9.90 -15.28 12.88
C ASP A 126 10.52 -16.68 12.99
N SER A 127 9.67 -17.71 13.03
CA SER A 127 10.06 -19.12 13.19
C SER A 127 10.98 -19.38 14.40
N GLY A 128 10.68 -18.77 15.55
CA GLY A 128 11.44 -18.89 16.80
C GLY A 128 12.64 -17.95 16.92
N SER A 129 13.00 -17.25 15.83
CA SER A 129 13.94 -16.13 15.85
C SER A 129 13.20 -14.81 16.04
N LYS A 130 13.96 -13.73 16.26
CA LYS A 130 13.45 -12.36 16.36
C LYS A 130 14.10 -11.44 15.32
N ARG A 131 13.29 -10.57 14.72
CA ARG A 131 13.71 -9.52 13.79
C ARG A 131 13.26 -8.17 14.32
N ARG A 132 14.16 -7.21 14.51
CA ARG A 132 13.78 -5.89 15.01
C ARG A 132 12.96 -5.15 13.96
N TYR A 133 11.86 -4.50 14.33
CA TYR A 133 11.25 -3.50 13.45
C TYR A 133 12.12 -2.25 13.45
N SER A 134 12.52 -1.77 12.27
CA SER A 134 13.47 -0.66 12.18
C SER A 134 12.94 0.66 12.75
N ASN A 135 11.62 0.81 12.83
CA ASN A 135 10.93 1.92 13.49
C ASN A 135 9.45 1.57 13.78
N THR A 136 8.77 2.47 14.49
CA THR A 136 7.36 2.32 14.87
C THR A 136 6.39 2.35 13.69
N ASN A 137 6.70 3.03 12.59
CA ASN A 137 5.87 3.03 11.39
C ASN A 137 5.90 1.66 10.68
N ILE A 138 7.05 0.99 10.66
CA ILE A 138 7.14 -0.40 10.16
C ILE A 138 6.33 -1.34 11.05
N PHE A 139 6.47 -1.24 12.39
CA PHE A 139 5.66 -2.03 13.32
C PHE A 139 4.15 -1.81 13.09
N ALA A 140 3.71 -0.55 13.01
CA ALA A 140 2.32 -0.21 12.75
C ALA A 140 1.84 -0.71 11.38
N ALA A 141 2.68 -0.60 10.34
CA ALA A 141 2.36 -1.11 9.01
C ALA A 141 2.18 -2.63 8.97
N TRP A 142 2.98 -3.36 9.76
CA TRP A 142 2.95 -4.81 9.83
C TRP A 142 1.82 -5.35 10.70
N GLU A 143 1.64 -4.80 11.90
CA GLU A 143 0.76 -5.38 12.92
C GLU A 143 -0.53 -4.58 13.12
N GLY A 144 -0.60 -3.35 12.62
CA GLY A 144 -1.73 -2.44 12.76
C GLY A 144 -1.40 -1.21 13.63
N ASP A 145 -2.11 -0.10 13.39
CA ASP A 145 -1.99 1.09 14.23
C ASP A 145 -2.44 0.76 15.67
N GLY A 146 -1.56 1.03 16.64
CA GLY A 146 -1.82 0.71 18.05
C GLY A 146 -1.74 -0.78 18.40
N ALA A 147 -1.16 -1.62 17.54
CA ALA A 147 -0.95 -3.03 17.83
C ALA A 147 -0.14 -3.22 19.12
N GLY A 148 -0.50 -4.27 19.88
CA GLY A 148 0.23 -4.68 21.08
C GLY A 148 1.40 -5.62 20.78
N TYR A 149 2.21 -5.86 21.79
CA TYR A 149 3.30 -6.83 21.78
C TYR A 149 3.36 -7.58 23.12
N THR A 150 4.00 -8.74 23.13
CA THR A 150 4.24 -9.53 24.34
C THR A 150 5.62 -9.22 24.92
N THR A 151 5.69 -8.74 26.16
CA THR A 151 6.97 -8.60 26.87
C THR A 151 7.40 -9.95 27.42
N VAL A 152 8.55 -10.43 26.95
CA VAL A 152 9.19 -11.68 27.42
C VAL A 152 10.35 -11.38 28.38
N SER A 153 10.74 -12.36 29.18
CA SER A 153 11.94 -12.33 30.02
C SER A 153 13.18 -12.14 29.16
N ASP A 154 14.18 -11.46 29.72
CA ASP A 154 15.47 -11.30 29.05
C ASP A 154 16.15 -12.65 28.77
N ASP A 155 15.94 -13.64 29.64
CA ASP A 155 16.39 -15.02 29.45
C ASP A 155 15.77 -15.64 28.19
N TYR A 156 14.44 -15.63 28.06
CA TYR A 156 13.78 -16.19 26.88
C TYR A 156 14.14 -15.42 25.61
N PHE A 157 14.17 -14.09 25.70
CA PHE A 157 14.57 -13.20 24.60
C PHE A 157 15.99 -13.50 24.10
N GLY A 158 16.93 -13.77 25.01
CA GLY A 158 18.32 -14.13 24.71
C GLY A 158 18.47 -15.51 24.07
N MET A 159 17.54 -16.43 24.32
CA MET A 159 17.52 -17.76 23.68
C MET A 159 17.02 -17.74 22.23
N MET A 160 16.23 -16.74 21.84
CA MET A 160 15.75 -16.61 20.47
C MET A 160 16.87 -16.24 19.50
N GLY A 161 16.91 -16.85 18.32
CA GLY A 161 17.84 -16.49 17.25
C GLY A 161 17.67 -15.02 16.82
N ASN A 162 18.74 -14.40 16.33
CA ASN A 162 18.67 -13.04 15.78
C ASN A 162 18.70 -13.10 14.26
N GLU A 163 17.78 -12.38 13.64
CA GLU A 163 17.64 -12.28 12.20
C GLU A 163 17.71 -10.81 11.76
N SER A 164 17.85 -10.55 10.46
CA SER A 164 17.92 -9.19 9.94
C SER A 164 16.64 -8.40 10.25
N ASP A 165 16.81 -7.12 10.55
CA ASP A 165 15.73 -6.19 10.81
C ASP A 165 14.65 -6.19 9.71
N VAL A 166 13.41 -5.94 10.14
CA VAL A 166 12.28 -5.63 9.27
C VAL A 166 12.36 -4.15 8.94
N THR A 167 12.80 -3.83 7.72
CA THR A 167 13.03 -2.45 7.26
C THR A 167 12.03 -1.97 6.21
N SER A 168 11.16 -2.86 5.72
CA SER A 168 10.17 -2.55 4.69
C SER A 168 8.84 -3.23 4.97
N THR A 169 7.84 -2.90 4.17
CA THR A 169 6.52 -3.53 4.17
C THR A 169 6.37 -4.56 3.06
N LYS A 170 7.48 -4.94 2.42
CA LYS A 170 7.48 -5.90 1.31
C LYS A 170 7.98 -7.25 1.81
N VAL A 171 7.34 -8.32 1.35
CA VAL A 171 7.70 -9.70 1.73
C VAL A 171 7.61 -10.64 0.55
N SER A 172 8.48 -11.65 0.53
CA SER A 172 8.38 -12.77 -0.41
C SER A 172 8.89 -14.04 0.27
N ALA A 173 8.45 -15.21 -0.20
CA ALA A 173 8.92 -16.49 0.32
C ALA A 173 10.35 -16.86 -0.16
N GLY A 174 11.02 -15.94 -0.85
CA GLY A 174 12.34 -16.15 -1.44
C GLY A 174 12.51 -15.39 -2.76
N ALA A 175 13.73 -15.39 -3.29
CA ALA A 175 14.04 -14.77 -4.57
C ALA A 175 13.20 -15.38 -5.71
N GLY A 176 12.63 -14.53 -6.56
CA GLY A 176 11.78 -14.94 -7.69
C GLY A 176 10.37 -15.42 -7.30
N GLN A 177 10.02 -15.42 -6.01
CA GLN A 177 8.66 -15.68 -5.54
C GLN A 177 7.81 -14.42 -5.61
N GLN A 178 6.49 -14.60 -5.57
CA GLN A 178 5.52 -13.50 -5.50
C GLN A 178 5.86 -12.56 -4.33
N GLU A 179 5.99 -11.26 -4.63
CA GLU A 179 6.14 -10.20 -3.64
C GLU A 179 4.76 -9.74 -3.15
N TYR A 180 4.66 -9.42 -1.87
CA TYR A 180 3.46 -8.90 -1.25
C TYR A 180 3.76 -7.64 -0.47
N GLN A 181 2.81 -6.72 -0.49
CA GLN A 181 2.74 -5.59 0.40
C GLN A 181 2.03 -6.01 1.70
N VAL A 182 2.65 -5.76 2.85
CA VAL A 182 2.11 -6.05 4.18
C VAL A 182 1.34 -4.85 4.71
N VAL A 183 0.14 -5.11 5.21
CA VAL A 183 -0.77 -4.12 5.77
C VAL A 183 -1.52 -4.75 6.94
N ALA A 184 -1.21 -4.36 8.18
CA ALA A 184 -1.94 -4.76 9.40
C ALA A 184 -2.30 -6.26 9.47
N GLY A 185 -1.30 -7.14 9.40
CA GLY A 185 -1.49 -8.59 9.43
C GLY A 185 -2.04 -9.19 8.13
N GLN A 186 -2.18 -8.39 7.07
CA GLN A 186 -2.57 -8.84 5.73
C GLN A 186 -1.37 -8.82 4.78
N LYS A 187 -1.48 -9.59 3.69
CA LYS A 187 -0.59 -9.53 2.54
C LYS A 187 -1.40 -9.29 1.26
N LEU A 188 -0.98 -8.30 0.48
CA LEU A 188 -1.60 -7.88 -0.76
C LEU A 188 -0.63 -8.20 -1.90
N ALA A 189 -1.04 -9.02 -2.86
CA ALA A 189 -0.15 -9.43 -3.95
C ALA A 189 0.20 -8.24 -4.84
N GLU A 190 1.49 -8.08 -5.17
CA GLU A 190 1.96 -7.00 -6.04
C GLU A 190 2.19 -7.50 -7.47
N SER A 191 1.72 -6.75 -8.47
CA SER A 191 2.24 -6.91 -9.83
C SER A 191 3.61 -6.25 -9.94
N ALA A 192 4.39 -6.60 -10.97
CA ALA A 192 5.73 -6.03 -11.18
C ALA A 192 5.73 -4.49 -11.29
N ASN A 193 4.68 -3.89 -11.85
CA ASN A 193 4.54 -2.43 -11.93
C ASN A 193 4.11 -1.84 -10.58
N VAL A 194 3.18 -2.47 -9.85
CA VAL A 194 2.75 -1.99 -8.54
C VAL A 194 3.90 -2.03 -7.53
N ALA A 195 4.70 -3.09 -7.53
CA ALA A 195 5.87 -3.21 -6.65
C ALA A 195 6.87 -2.06 -6.85
N GLN A 196 6.99 -1.51 -8.07
CA GLN A 196 7.88 -0.36 -8.33
C GLN A 196 7.34 0.97 -7.82
N LEU A 197 6.03 1.07 -7.52
CA LEU A 197 5.44 2.28 -6.94
C LEU A 197 5.77 2.42 -5.46
N TYR A 198 5.83 1.30 -4.74
CA TYR A 198 6.09 1.27 -3.30
C TYR A 198 7.60 1.23 -3.02
N PRO A 199 8.08 1.91 -1.97
CA PRO A 199 9.50 1.99 -1.66
C PRO A 199 10.02 0.68 -1.06
N GLY A 200 11.34 0.50 -1.16
CA GLY A 200 12.07 -0.57 -0.51
C GLY A 200 12.05 -1.89 -1.28
N VAL A 201 12.70 -2.89 -0.67
CA VAL A 201 12.83 -4.26 -1.17
C VAL A 201 12.20 -5.23 -0.18
N ALA A 202 11.82 -6.42 -0.65
CA ALA A 202 11.31 -7.46 0.24
C ALA A 202 12.28 -7.79 1.37
N VAL A 203 11.74 -7.97 2.59
CA VAL A 203 12.52 -8.40 3.75
C VAL A 203 13.16 -9.77 3.45
N PRO A 204 14.50 -9.90 3.54
CA PRO A 204 15.18 -11.11 3.12
C PRO A 204 14.93 -12.27 4.10
N ASN A 205 14.80 -13.48 3.54
CA ASN A 205 14.73 -14.74 4.30
C ASN A 205 13.62 -14.81 5.36
N ILE A 206 12.52 -14.10 5.15
CA ILE A 206 11.39 -14.20 6.07
C ILE A 206 10.76 -15.60 6.02
N SER A 207 10.42 -16.18 7.17
CA SER A 207 9.96 -17.56 7.19
C SER A 207 8.59 -17.74 6.53
N VAL A 208 8.36 -18.95 6.00
CA VAL A 208 7.05 -19.36 5.48
C VAL A 208 5.98 -19.30 6.58
N ALA A 209 6.32 -19.56 7.85
CA ALA A 209 5.39 -19.44 8.96
C ALA A 209 4.88 -18.00 9.12
N THR A 210 5.79 -17.03 9.05
CA THR A 210 5.44 -15.61 9.09
C THR A 210 4.63 -15.17 7.87
N ILE A 211 4.96 -15.64 6.67
CA ILE A 211 4.14 -15.33 5.47
C ILE A 211 2.74 -15.95 5.57
N ASN A 212 2.62 -17.16 6.11
CA ASN A 212 1.35 -17.87 6.22
C ASN A 212 0.46 -17.30 7.33
N ARG A 213 1.03 -16.62 8.33
CA ARG A 213 0.23 -15.90 9.33
C ARG A 213 -0.54 -14.72 8.74
N LEU A 214 -0.03 -14.13 7.65
CA LEU A 214 -0.63 -12.96 7.03
C LEU A 214 -1.84 -13.36 6.18
N VAL A 215 -2.95 -12.67 6.36
CA VAL A 215 -4.20 -12.91 5.62
C VAL A 215 -4.06 -12.40 4.19
N THR A 216 -4.22 -13.27 3.20
CA THR A 216 -4.25 -12.86 1.79
C THR A 216 -5.49 -12.02 1.51
N SER A 217 -5.29 -10.80 1.02
CA SER A 217 -6.35 -9.84 0.70
C SER A 217 -6.36 -9.49 -0.80
N ALA A 218 -7.15 -8.49 -1.19
CA ALA A 218 -7.14 -7.97 -2.54
C ALA A 218 -5.71 -7.57 -2.97
N PRO A 219 -5.38 -7.61 -4.28
CA PRO A 219 -4.07 -7.17 -4.76
C PRO A 219 -3.75 -5.74 -4.33
N ALA A 220 -2.45 -5.45 -4.22
CA ALA A 220 -1.98 -4.10 -4.02
C ALA A 220 -2.31 -3.25 -5.26
N SER A 221 -2.64 -1.99 -5.04
CA SER A 221 -2.96 -1.00 -6.07
C SER A 221 -2.11 0.25 -5.87
N GLN A 222 -2.14 1.13 -6.86
CA GLN A 222 -1.56 2.45 -6.81
C GLN A 222 -2.35 3.43 -5.93
N PHE A 223 -3.49 3.05 -5.36
CA PHE A 223 -4.30 3.93 -4.52
C PHE A 223 -4.47 3.37 -3.13
N ILE A 224 -4.18 4.21 -2.14
CA ILE A 224 -4.31 3.86 -0.73
C ILE A 224 -5.17 4.88 0.00
N ARG A 225 -5.76 4.46 1.11
CA ARG A 225 -6.42 5.33 2.07
C ARG A 225 -6.21 4.80 3.48
N VAL A 226 -5.92 5.67 4.42
CA VAL A 226 -5.80 5.26 5.84
C VAL A 226 -7.17 4.87 6.38
N THR A 227 -7.22 3.83 7.20
CA THR A 227 -8.44 3.40 7.89
C THR A 227 -9.13 4.57 8.59
N GLY A 228 -10.42 4.78 8.31
CA GLY A 228 -11.21 5.87 8.91
C GLY A 228 -10.98 7.27 8.30
N ALA A 229 -9.99 7.47 7.44
CA ALA A 229 -9.76 8.74 6.74
C ALA A 229 -10.50 8.78 5.39
N ASN A 230 -10.87 9.96 4.89
CA ASN A 230 -11.54 10.10 3.58
C ASN A 230 -10.57 10.37 2.41
N THR A 231 -9.36 10.86 2.71
CA THR A 231 -8.38 11.22 1.67
C THR A 231 -7.78 9.97 1.03
N VAL A 232 -7.95 9.84 -0.28
CA VAL A 232 -7.27 8.84 -1.10
C VAL A 232 -5.94 9.41 -1.56
N TYR A 233 -4.90 8.60 -1.55
CA TYR A 233 -3.57 8.93 -2.07
C TYR A 233 -3.24 8.01 -3.23
N MET A 234 -2.65 8.58 -4.28
CA MET A 234 -1.93 7.80 -5.30
C MET A 234 -0.50 7.59 -4.82
N VAL A 235 0.01 6.36 -4.93
CA VAL A 235 1.41 6.02 -4.66
C VAL A 235 2.15 6.01 -5.99
N ASP A 236 3.22 6.79 -6.09
CA ASP A 236 4.12 6.78 -7.24
C ASP A 236 5.57 6.98 -6.80
N ASN A 237 6.45 6.09 -7.25
CA ASN A 237 7.90 6.14 -6.99
C ASN A 237 8.27 6.45 -5.52
N GLY A 238 7.64 5.75 -4.58
CA GLY A 238 7.87 5.89 -3.14
C GLY A 238 7.20 7.11 -2.47
N SER A 239 6.41 7.88 -3.21
CA SER A 239 5.71 9.07 -2.71
C SER A 239 4.19 8.90 -2.71
N SER A 240 3.52 9.51 -1.74
CA SER A 240 2.06 9.60 -1.69
C SER A 240 1.57 10.96 -2.19
N HIS A 241 0.58 10.96 -3.07
CA HIS A 241 -0.01 12.14 -3.68
C HIS A 241 -1.50 12.19 -3.38
N ALA A 242 -1.94 13.17 -2.58
CA ALA A 242 -3.36 13.30 -2.24
C ALA A 242 -4.19 13.52 -3.51
N VAL A 243 -5.21 12.68 -3.74
CA VAL A 243 -6.08 12.76 -4.91
C VAL A 243 -7.17 13.79 -4.64
N SER A 244 -7.27 14.81 -5.49
CA SER A 244 -8.11 15.98 -5.20
C SER A 244 -9.62 15.73 -5.32
N SER A 245 -10.04 14.73 -6.10
CA SER A 245 -11.46 14.42 -6.28
C SER A 245 -11.68 12.98 -6.79
N ILE A 246 -12.93 12.52 -6.75
CA ILE A 246 -13.31 11.19 -7.27
C ILE A 246 -13.14 11.09 -8.79
N GLU A 247 -13.27 12.21 -9.51
CA GLU A 247 -13.05 12.29 -10.95
C GLU A 247 -11.58 12.11 -11.30
N VAL A 248 -10.66 12.71 -10.53
CA VAL A 248 -9.23 12.48 -10.69
C VAL A 248 -8.87 11.04 -10.33
N LEU A 249 -9.48 10.48 -9.27
CA LEU A 249 -9.31 9.06 -8.94
C LEU A 249 -9.73 8.15 -10.11
N ARG A 250 -10.86 8.42 -10.76
CA ARG A 250 -11.34 7.65 -11.92
C ARG A 250 -10.46 7.84 -13.15
N ALA A 251 -9.94 9.03 -13.38
CA ALA A 251 -9.04 9.32 -14.50
C ALA A 251 -7.71 8.54 -14.42
N TRP A 252 -7.17 8.38 -13.20
CA TRP A 252 -5.91 7.68 -12.96
C TRP A 252 -6.08 6.21 -12.54
N GLY A 253 -7.30 5.78 -12.27
CA GLY A 253 -7.67 4.41 -11.93
C GLY A 253 -8.28 3.64 -13.09
N ILE A 254 -8.63 2.38 -12.84
CA ILE A 254 -9.29 1.52 -13.82
C ILE A 254 -10.75 1.35 -13.44
N GLY A 255 -11.65 1.66 -14.36
CA GLY A 255 -13.10 1.51 -14.19
C GLY A 255 -13.76 2.61 -13.34
N VAL A 256 -15.07 2.49 -13.17
CA VAL A 256 -15.90 3.50 -12.49
C VAL A 256 -15.71 3.56 -10.97
N SER A 257 -15.13 2.50 -10.39
CA SER A 257 -14.81 2.36 -8.98
C SER A 257 -13.40 1.79 -8.82
N PRO A 258 -12.36 2.62 -8.98
CA PRO A 258 -10.96 2.19 -8.83
C PRO A 258 -10.69 1.50 -7.50
N LEU A 259 -9.84 0.46 -7.52
CA LEU A 259 -9.44 -0.24 -6.31
C LEU A 259 -8.57 0.67 -5.42
N VAL A 260 -9.04 0.91 -4.19
CA VAL A 260 -8.29 1.64 -3.16
C VAL A 260 -8.02 0.68 -2.00
N ASN A 261 -6.75 0.40 -1.71
CA ASN A 261 -6.41 -0.40 -0.54
C ASN A 261 -6.55 0.43 0.74
N ILE A 262 -7.15 -0.16 1.77
CA ILE A 262 -7.20 0.43 3.10
C ILE A 262 -5.91 0.06 3.82
N VAL A 263 -5.17 1.05 4.30
CA VAL A 263 -3.88 0.87 4.94
C VAL A 263 -3.84 1.49 6.34
N THR A 264 -2.75 1.24 7.07
CA THR A 264 -2.46 1.88 8.36
C THR A 264 -1.86 3.27 8.16
N GLN A 265 -1.88 4.10 9.20
CA GLN A 265 -1.12 5.34 9.22
C GLN A 265 0.39 5.06 9.13
N GLY A 266 0.86 3.97 9.74
CA GLY A 266 2.23 3.48 9.58
C GLY A 266 2.64 3.29 8.11
N ASN A 267 1.80 2.64 7.29
CA ASN A 267 2.06 2.45 5.86
C ASN A 267 2.19 3.80 5.12
N LEU A 268 1.28 4.76 5.39
CA LEU A 268 1.32 6.07 4.74
C LEU A 268 2.57 6.87 5.14
N ASN A 269 2.96 6.83 6.42
CA ASN A 269 4.14 7.55 6.92
C ASN A 269 5.47 7.05 6.36
N LEU A 270 5.50 5.85 5.76
CA LEU A 270 6.68 5.31 5.09
C LEU A 270 6.86 5.84 3.66
N LEU A 271 5.85 6.54 3.13
CA LEU A 271 5.90 7.21 1.83
C LEU A 271 6.33 8.67 2.00
N ALA A 272 7.13 9.17 1.07
CA ALA A 272 7.41 10.59 1.01
C ALA A 272 6.14 11.37 0.63
N ALA A 273 5.91 12.53 1.22
CA ALA A 273 4.80 13.39 0.82
C ALA A 273 5.12 14.06 -0.53
N GLY A 274 4.31 13.78 -1.55
CA GLY A 274 4.36 14.44 -2.85
C GLY A 274 3.29 15.54 -3.00
N PRO A 275 3.33 16.33 -4.08
CA PRO A 275 2.27 17.28 -4.40
C PRO A 275 0.95 16.54 -4.65
N ALA A 276 -0.18 17.22 -4.42
CA ALA A 276 -1.50 16.67 -4.69
C ALA A 276 -1.68 16.34 -6.19
N LEU A 277 -2.35 15.23 -6.46
CA LEU A 277 -2.78 14.84 -7.80
C LEU A 277 -4.11 15.54 -8.11
N ASN A 278 -4.07 16.54 -8.99
CA ASN A 278 -5.21 17.40 -9.33
C ASN A 278 -5.36 17.66 -10.84
N THR A 279 -4.84 16.75 -11.65
CA THR A 279 -4.76 16.90 -13.10
C THR A 279 -5.18 15.62 -13.82
N TYR A 280 -5.43 15.75 -15.13
CA TYR A 280 -5.69 14.68 -16.08
C TYR A 280 -4.54 14.50 -17.07
N GLN A 281 -3.39 15.14 -16.82
CA GLN A 281 -2.21 15.07 -17.68
C GLN A 281 -1.04 14.43 -16.96
N ALA A 282 -0.41 13.47 -17.64
CA ALA A 282 0.83 12.84 -17.21
C ALA A 282 1.95 13.12 -18.22
N ASP A 283 3.16 13.35 -17.74
CA ASP A 283 4.38 13.37 -18.55
C ASP A 283 5.29 12.23 -18.11
N VAL A 284 5.75 11.42 -19.07
CA VAL A 284 6.78 10.41 -18.84
C VAL A 284 7.87 10.57 -19.89
N GLY A 285 9.04 11.05 -19.46
CA GLY A 285 10.19 11.24 -20.36
C GLY A 285 9.91 12.16 -21.55
N GLY A 286 9.01 13.14 -21.40
CA GLY A 286 8.60 14.07 -22.45
C GLY A 286 7.39 13.61 -23.28
N GLN A 287 6.91 12.38 -23.09
CA GLN A 287 5.65 11.93 -23.70
C GLN A 287 4.46 12.36 -22.84
N LEU A 288 3.60 13.21 -23.38
CA LEU A 288 2.36 13.63 -22.74
C LEU A 288 1.25 12.60 -22.93
N TYR A 289 0.51 12.32 -21.86
CA TYR A 289 -0.70 11.52 -21.87
C TYR A 289 -1.87 12.30 -21.26
N LEU A 290 -3.07 12.10 -21.81
CA LEU A 290 -4.32 12.39 -21.11
C LEU A 290 -4.79 11.13 -20.38
N MET A 291 -5.15 11.30 -19.11
CA MET A 291 -5.58 10.23 -18.21
C MET A 291 -7.10 10.27 -18.08
N ASP A 292 -7.78 9.21 -18.52
CA ASP A 292 -9.25 9.12 -18.55
C ASP A 292 -9.75 7.70 -18.23
N GLY A 293 -9.15 7.06 -17.24
CA GLY A 293 -9.30 5.62 -16.96
C GLY A 293 -8.50 4.72 -17.91
N ARG A 294 -7.84 5.37 -18.87
CA ARG A 294 -6.92 4.86 -19.90
C ARG A 294 -5.94 5.98 -20.22
N LYS A 295 -4.75 5.63 -20.72
CA LYS A 295 -3.77 6.59 -21.19
C LYS A 295 -3.96 6.87 -22.67
N ILE A 296 -4.30 8.11 -23.01
CA ILE A 296 -4.41 8.59 -24.38
C ILE A 296 -3.11 9.31 -24.70
N SER A 297 -2.30 8.77 -25.61
CA SER A 297 -1.01 9.38 -25.96
C SER A 297 -1.24 10.64 -26.79
N VAL A 298 -0.65 11.77 -26.38
CA VAL A 298 -0.66 13.00 -27.18
C VAL A 298 0.53 12.98 -28.13
N PRO A 299 0.33 12.95 -29.47
CA PRO A 299 1.43 13.04 -30.42
C PRO A 299 2.29 14.28 -30.18
N SER A 300 3.60 14.20 -30.42
CA SER A 300 4.53 15.31 -30.18
C SER A 300 4.14 16.61 -30.89
N GLY A 301 3.59 16.51 -32.12
CA GLY A 301 3.07 17.66 -32.86
C GLY A 301 1.85 18.34 -32.22
N LEU A 302 1.17 17.66 -31.29
CA LEU A 302 0.01 18.15 -30.55
C LEU A 302 0.33 18.50 -29.10
N ASP A 303 1.56 18.29 -28.64
CA ASP A 303 1.96 18.54 -27.25
C ASP A 303 1.63 19.98 -26.83
N SER A 304 2.06 20.98 -27.61
CA SER A 304 1.75 22.39 -27.33
C SER A 304 0.27 22.74 -27.40
N ALA A 305 -0.55 21.95 -28.12
CA ALA A 305 -1.99 22.16 -28.19
C ALA A 305 -2.71 21.70 -26.91
N TYR A 306 -2.23 20.62 -26.32
CA TYR A 306 -2.85 19.98 -25.15
C TYR A 306 -2.23 20.40 -23.83
N ARG A 307 -0.91 20.56 -23.77
CA ARG A 307 -0.16 20.72 -22.52
C ARG A 307 -0.60 21.96 -21.74
N LYS A 308 -1.13 21.75 -20.54
CA LYS A 308 -1.47 22.81 -19.60
C LYS A 308 -0.32 23.01 -18.60
N SER A 309 0.58 23.94 -18.91
CA SER A 309 1.77 24.22 -18.10
C SER A 309 1.44 24.44 -16.61
N GLY A 310 2.25 23.86 -15.72
CA GLY A 310 2.03 23.90 -14.27
C GLY A 310 0.93 22.97 -13.76
N SER A 311 0.26 22.23 -14.64
CA SER A 311 -0.79 21.26 -14.29
C SER A 311 -0.51 19.89 -14.91
N VAL A 312 0.74 19.53 -15.19
CA VAL A 312 1.11 18.20 -15.69
C VAL A 312 1.81 17.43 -14.58
N TYR A 313 1.36 16.22 -14.31
CA TYR A 313 1.99 15.35 -13.32
C TYR A 313 3.15 14.59 -13.97
N ALA A 314 4.34 14.66 -13.38
CA ALA A 314 5.48 13.87 -13.82
C ALA A 314 5.36 12.45 -13.26
N ALA A 315 4.82 11.53 -14.06
CA ALA A 315 4.53 10.17 -13.64
C ALA A 315 5.75 9.26 -13.80
N SER A 316 5.87 8.23 -12.95
CA SER A 316 6.79 7.14 -13.24
C SER A 316 6.31 6.27 -14.40
N GLN A 317 7.25 5.58 -15.05
CA GLN A 317 6.92 4.60 -16.08
C GLN A 317 6.08 3.45 -15.50
N ALA A 318 6.34 3.02 -14.27
CA ALA A 318 5.60 1.97 -13.60
C ALA A 318 4.12 2.34 -13.42
N LEU A 319 3.85 3.58 -13.01
CA LEU A 319 2.48 4.08 -12.85
C LEU A 319 1.74 4.10 -14.18
N ILE A 320 2.34 4.67 -15.23
CA ILE A 320 1.72 4.73 -16.56
C ILE A 320 1.54 3.35 -17.18
N ASN A 321 2.34 2.36 -16.81
CA ASN A 321 2.16 0.98 -17.26
C ASN A 321 0.97 0.27 -16.61
N LEU A 322 0.39 0.80 -15.53
CA LEU A 322 -0.85 0.29 -14.95
C LEU A 322 -2.09 0.71 -15.75
N SER A 323 -2.04 1.87 -16.42
CA SER A 323 -3.19 2.38 -17.16
C SER A 323 -3.39 1.65 -18.51
N PRO A 324 -4.62 1.21 -18.84
CA PRO A 324 -4.95 0.66 -20.15
C PRO A 324 -4.59 1.63 -21.28
N VAL A 325 -4.14 1.10 -22.42
CA VAL A 325 -3.82 1.91 -23.61
C VAL A 325 -5.13 2.39 -24.26
N GLY A 326 -5.24 3.71 -24.48
CA GLY A 326 -6.28 4.33 -25.30
C GLY A 326 -5.80 4.65 -26.72
N GLU A 327 -6.58 5.46 -27.45
CA GLU A 327 -6.18 6.01 -28.73
C GLU A 327 -5.06 7.05 -28.62
N SER A 328 -4.58 7.53 -29.76
CA SER A 328 -3.81 8.78 -29.83
C SER A 328 -4.74 9.98 -29.89
N ALA A 329 -4.36 11.06 -29.20
CA ALA A 329 -5.05 12.32 -29.29
C ALA A 329 -4.97 12.91 -30.71
N SER A 330 -6.02 13.59 -31.16
CA SER A 330 -6.08 14.29 -32.44
C SER A 330 -6.12 15.81 -32.26
N ASN A 331 -6.29 16.60 -33.32
CA ASN A 331 -6.52 18.04 -33.17
C ASN A 331 -7.82 18.37 -32.42
N PHE A 332 -8.76 17.42 -32.38
CA PHE A 332 -10.13 17.63 -31.95
C PHE A 332 -10.48 16.79 -30.73
N LEU A 333 -11.19 17.40 -29.81
CA LEU A 333 -11.61 16.79 -28.56
C LEU A 333 -13.11 16.94 -28.38
N LYS A 334 -13.77 15.91 -27.86
CA LYS A 334 -15.15 16.00 -27.38
C LYS A 334 -15.33 15.29 -26.05
N GLY A 335 -16.31 15.75 -25.27
CA GLY A 335 -16.77 15.02 -24.09
C GLY A 335 -17.60 13.79 -24.48
N PHE A 336 -17.64 12.80 -23.60
CA PHE A 336 -18.38 11.56 -23.83
C PHE A 336 -19.88 11.80 -23.90
N ASN A 337 -20.43 12.65 -23.02
CA ASN A 337 -21.83 13.05 -23.06
C ASN A 337 -22.02 14.47 -23.63
N ALA A 338 -20.94 15.23 -23.82
CA ALA A 338 -20.99 16.56 -24.38
C ALA A 338 -21.14 16.53 -25.91
N SER A 339 -22.14 17.27 -26.43
CA SER A 339 -22.33 17.48 -27.87
C SER A 339 -21.26 18.36 -28.54
N PRO A 340 -20.71 19.41 -27.88
CA PRO A 340 -19.72 20.26 -28.54
C PRO A 340 -18.42 19.52 -28.87
N ILE A 341 -17.89 19.81 -30.05
CA ILE A 341 -16.56 19.40 -30.49
C ILE A 341 -15.66 20.62 -30.36
N PHE A 342 -14.44 20.42 -29.88
CA PHE A 342 -13.47 21.47 -29.66
C PHE A 342 -12.21 21.22 -30.50
N LEU A 343 -11.66 22.29 -31.07
CA LEU A 343 -10.27 22.33 -31.52
C LEU A 343 -9.39 22.65 -30.31
N MET A 344 -8.29 21.90 -30.14
CA MET A 344 -7.29 22.20 -29.12
C MET A 344 -6.32 23.28 -29.60
N ASP A 345 -6.24 24.38 -28.85
CA ASP A 345 -5.41 25.54 -29.18
C ASP A 345 -4.66 26.04 -27.92
N ASN A 346 -3.44 25.57 -27.71
CA ASN A 346 -2.59 25.98 -26.57
C ASN A 346 -3.28 25.85 -25.20
N ALA A 347 -3.77 24.64 -24.91
CA ALA A 347 -4.57 24.28 -23.74
C ALA A 347 -5.92 25.03 -23.62
N ILE A 348 -6.37 25.71 -24.67
CA ILE A 348 -7.69 26.35 -24.75
C ILE A 348 -8.57 25.52 -25.69
N LEU A 349 -9.78 25.21 -25.22
CA LEU A 349 -10.82 24.61 -26.03
C LEU A 349 -11.47 25.67 -26.93
N ARG A 350 -11.46 25.47 -28.25
CA ARG A 350 -12.15 26.35 -29.19
C ARG A 350 -13.36 25.64 -29.78
N ASN A 351 -14.56 26.16 -29.50
CA ASN A 351 -15.80 25.51 -29.90
C ASN A 351 -15.97 25.46 -31.42
N ILE A 352 -16.39 24.30 -31.94
CA ILE A 352 -16.85 24.11 -33.32
C ILE A 352 -18.37 24.10 -33.30
N SER A 353 -18.96 25.26 -33.62
CA SER A 353 -20.37 25.53 -33.35
C SER A 353 -21.34 24.87 -34.34
N THR A 354 -20.87 24.40 -35.49
CA THR A 354 -21.73 23.84 -36.54
C THR A 354 -21.08 22.64 -37.26
N PRO A 355 -21.88 21.71 -37.82
CA PRO A 355 -21.36 20.63 -38.66
C PRO A 355 -20.59 21.13 -39.90
N ASN A 356 -21.01 22.23 -40.51
CA ASN A 356 -20.30 22.81 -41.66
C ASN A 356 -18.91 23.31 -41.27
N GLN A 357 -18.77 23.96 -40.11
CA GLN A 357 -17.46 24.35 -39.59
C GLN A 357 -16.58 23.13 -39.30
N LEU A 358 -17.16 22.06 -38.76
CA LEU A 358 -16.43 20.81 -38.57
C LEU A 358 -15.90 20.28 -39.92
N GLY A 359 -16.72 20.29 -40.98
CA GLY A 359 -16.27 19.89 -42.32
C GLY A 359 -15.13 20.73 -42.88
N LEU A 360 -15.11 22.04 -42.60
CA LEU A 360 -14.04 22.96 -43.04
C LEU A 360 -12.71 22.72 -42.31
N TRP A 361 -12.77 22.33 -41.04
CA TRP A 361 -11.58 22.12 -40.22
C TRP A 361 -11.17 20.64 -40.20
N ASN A 362 -12.00 19.76 -39.66
CA ASN A 362 -11.63 18.37 -39.40
C ASN A 362 -11.42 17.53 -40.65
N ASN A 363 -12.17 17.79 -41.74
CA ASN A 363 -12.08 17.06 -43.02
C ASN A 363 -11.99 15.52 -42.89
N GLY A 364 -12.68 14.93 -41.91
CA GLY A 364 -12.72 13.49 -41.68
C GLY A 364 -11.65 12.93 -40.74
N GLU A 365 -10.85 13.78 -40.09
CA GLU A 365 -9.94 13.36 -39.02
C GLU A 365 -10.71 12.77 -37.82
N THR A 366 -10.08 11.84 -37.11
CA THR A 366 -10.64 11.29 -35.88
C THR A 366 -10.82 12.37 -34.81
N ILE A 367 -11.87 12.26 -33.99
CA ILE A 367 -12.09 13.14 -32.84
C ILE A 367 -11.83 12.33 -31.58
N THR A 368 -10.90 12.80 -30.73
CA THR A 368 -10.63 12.17 -29.45
C THR A 368 -11.81 12.33 -28.51
N SER A 369 -12.24 11.23 -27.89
CA SER A 369 -13.36 11.23 -26.94
C SER A 369 -12.83 11.04 -25.52
N VAL A 370 -13.18 11.96 -24.64
CA VAL A 370 -12.77 11.96 -23.22
C VAL A 370 -13.96 12.15 -22.29
N SER A 371 -13.80 11.91 -21.00
CA SER A 371 -14.82 12.30 -20.02
C SER A 371 -15.10 13.81 -20.02
N ASP A 372 -16.34 14.18 -19.71
CA ASP A 372 -16.76 15.59 -19.64
C ASP A 372 -16.02 16.39 -18.55
N HIS A 373 -15.41 15.68 -17.59
CA HIS A 373 -14.56 16.28 -16.56
C HIS A 373 -13.24 16.80 -17.13
N ILE A 374 -12.64 16.12 -18.11
CA ILE A 374 -11.44 16.62 -18.80
C ILE A 374 -11.76 17.88 -19.59
N ILE A 375 -12.91 17.90 -20.27
CA ILE A 375 -13.40 19.11 -20.97
C ILE A 375 -13.53 20.28 -19.99
N SER A 376 -14.18 20.03 -18.85
CA SER A 376 -14.39 21.04 -17.81
C SER A 376 -13.08 21.49 -17.16
N TRP A 377 -12.09 20.60 -17.03
CA TRP A 377 -10.77 20.89 -16.46
C TRP A 377 -9.90 21.79 -17.35
N PHE A 378 -10.03 21.69 -18.68
CA PHE A 378 -9.41 22.66 -19.57
C PHE A 378 -9.96 24.07 -19.33
N GLY A 379 -11.21 24.17 -18.87
CA GLY A 379 -11.86 25.40 -18.44
C GLY A 379 -12.94 25.85 -19.43
N SER A 380 -13.43 27.07 -19.27
CA SER A 380 -14.39 27.65 -20.20
C SER A 380 -13.79 27.70 -21.61
N PRO A 381 -14.56 27.28 -22.65
CA PRO A 381 -14.10 27.41 -24.02
C PRO A 381 -13.75 28.88 -24.34
N GLY A 382 -12.68 29.07 -25.11
CA GLY A 382 -12.36 30.36 -25.70
C GLY A 382 -13.33 30.71 -26.82
N THR A 383 -13.03 31.80 -27.54
CA THR A 383 -13.80 32.21 -28.73
C THR A 383 -13.97 31.03 -29.69
N ALA A 384 -15.21 30.77 -30.12
CA ALA A 384 -15.53 29.73 -31.09
C ALA A 384 -14.73 29.95 -32.39
N ILE A 385 -14.29 28.87 -33.04
CA ILE A 385 -13.57 29.00 -34.31
C ILE A 385 -14.53 29.36 -35.44
N GLY A 386 -14.05 30.20 -36.35
CA GLY A 386 -14.73 30.55 -37.59
C GLY A 386 -14.00 30.01 -38.81
N VAL A 387 -14.39 30.50 -39.99
CA VAL A 387 -13.74 30.20 -41.27
C VAL A 387 -12.50 31.09 -41.49
N TYR A 388 -12.46 32.26 -40.86
CA TYR A 388 -11.42 33.27 -40.99
C TYR A 388 -10.63 33.40 -39.69
N VAL A 389 -9.32 33.13 -39.75
CA VAL A 389 -8.43 33.00 -38.59
C VAL A 389 -7.10 33.72 -38.79
N SER A 390 -6.38 33.95 -37.71
CA SER A 390 -5.04 34.56 -37.74
C SER A 390 -4.11 33.90 -36.72
N ASN A 391 -2.81 33.91 -36.99
CA ASN A 391 -1.74 33.62 -36.01
C ASN A 391 -1.21 34.89 -35.32
N GLY A 392 -1.79 36.06 -35.60
CA GLY A 392 -1.36 37.39 -35.14
C GLY A 392 -0.49 38.16 -36.14
N SER A 393 0.14 37.49 -37.11
CA SER A 393 0.93 38.12 -38.19
C SER A 393 0.26 38.00 -39.55
N ASP A 394 -0.28 36.81 -39.84
CA ASP A 394 -0.87 36.41 -41.09
C ASP A 394 -2.33 36.00 -40.86
N GLU A 395 -3.12 36.07 -41.92
CA GLU A 395 -4.54 35.77 -41.89
C GLU A 395 -4.85 34.67 -42.90
N TYR A 396 -5.79 33.79 -42.54
CA TYR A 396 -6.11 32.60 -43.32
C TYR A 396 -7.62 32.36 -43.39
N ILE A 397 -8.05 31.74 -44.48
CA ILE A 397 -9.36 31.08 -44.59
C ILE A 397 -9.19 29.57 -44.56
N THR A 398 -10.11 28.87 -43.89
CA THR A 398 -10.14 27.42 -43.79
C THR A 398 -11.05 26.81 -44.85
N GLU A 399 -10.54 25.86 -45.63
CA GLU A 399 -11.32 25.11 -46.61
C GLU A 399 -10.88 23.64 -46.59
N ALA A 400 -11.81 22.72 -46.33
CA ALA A 400 -11.59 21.26 -46.37
C ALA A 400 -10.27 20.80 -45.70
N GLY A 401 -10.01 21.28 -44.48
CA GLY A 401 -8.83 20.92 -43.69
C GLY A 401 -7.53 21.57 -44.16
N LYS A 402 -7.60 22.64 -44.97
CA LYS A 402 -6.45 23.44 -45.41
C LYS A 402 -6.61 24.90 -45.01
N LEU A 403 -5.48 25.57 -44.83
CA LEU A 403 -5.40 27.02 -44.62
C LEU A 403 -4.90 27.72 -45.88
N HIS A 404 -5.68 28.67 -46.37
CA HIS A 404 -5.35 29.54 -47.50
C HIS A 404 -4.98 30.93 -46.99
N HIS A 405 -3.80 31.42 -47.34
CA HIS A 405 -3.33 32.74 -46.91
C HIS A 405 -4.13 33.86 -47.56
N ILE A 406 -4.50 34.88 -46.77
CA ILE A 406 -5.26 36.04 -47.23
C ILE A 406 -4.32 37.23 -47.39
N SER A 407 -4.18 37.71 -48.63
CA SER A 407 -3.44 38.94 -48.90
C SER A 407 -4.25 40.18 -48.47
N PRO A 408 -3.59 41.34 -48.27
CA PRO A 408 -4.29 42.58 -47.97
C PRO A 408 -5.36 42.97 -49.00
N SER A 409 -5.11 42.68 -50.29
CA SER A 409 -6.08 42.97 -51.36
C SER A 409 -7.34 42.11 -51.25
N VAL A 410 -7.18 40.79 -51.03
CA VAL A 410 -8.31 39.86 -50.85
C VAL A 410 -9.10 40.22 -49.60
N LYS A 411 -8.42 40.58 -48.51
CA LYS A 411 -9.08 41.04 -47.28
C LYS A 411 -10.02 42.22 -47.53
N THR A 412 -9.54 43.24 -48.26
CA THR A 412 -10.35 44.42 -48.60
C THR A 412 -11.49 44.06 -49.53
N GLU A 413 -11.22 43.27 -50.58
CA GLU A 413 -12.23 42.89 -51.58
C GLU A 413 -13.37 42.07 -50.96
N TRP A 414 -13.04 41.10 -50.12
CA TRP A 414 -14.01 40.21 -49.47
C TRP A 414 -14.58 40.79 -48.18
N GLN A 415 -14.18 42.02 -47.81
CA GLN A 415 -14.61 42.72 -46.61
C GLN A 415 -14.43 41.88 -45.33
N LEU A 416 -13.35 41.11 -45.26
CA LEU A 416 -13.06 40.24 -44.12
C LEU A 416 -12.62 41.10 -42.93
N SER A 417 -13.22 40.84 -41.77
CA SER A 417 -12.91 41.53 -40.52
C SER A 417 -12.97 40.56 -39.33
N ASN A 418 -12.23 40.91 -38.27
CA ASN A 418 -12.22 40.20 -36.99
C ASN A 418 -11.87 38.70 -37.09
N PRO A 419 -10.67 38.33 -37.61
CA PRO A 419 -10.26 36.94 -37.62
C PRO A 419 -10.16 36.39 -36.19
N VAL A 420 -10.51 35.11 -36.00
CA VAL A 420 -10.26 34.44 -34.72
C VAL A 420 -8.76 34.19 -34.59
N VAL A 421 -8.15 34.76 -33.55
CA VAL A 421 -6.71 34.57 -33.30
C VAL A 421 -6.47 33.22 -32.61
N LEU A 422 -5.69 32.38 -33.28
CA LEU A 422 -5.23 31.08 -32.80
C LEU A 422 -3.73 31.14 -32.48
N ASN A 423 -3.25 30.19 -31.68
CA ASN A 423 -1.82 30.05 -31.45
C ASN A 423 -1.09 29.76 -32.77
N ALA A 424 0.08 30.37 -32.97
CA ALA A 424 0.88 30.14 -34.17
C ALA A 424 1.20 28.66 -34.40
N ALA A 425 1.53 27.90 -33.33
CA ALA A 425 1.76 26.47 -33.41
C ALA A 425 0.51 25.70 -33.84
N THR A 426 -0.69 26.19 -33.52
CA THR A 426 -1.96 25.63 -34.04
C THR A 426 -2.06 25.80 -35.54
N ILE A 427 -1.80 26.99 -36.05
CA ILE A 427 -1.85 27.30 -37.48
C ILE A 427 -0.81 26.51 -38.29
N THR A 428 0.35 26.22 -37.72
CA THR A 428 1.42 25.44 -38.39
C THR A 428 1.07 23.97 -38.59
N ARG A 429 0.15 23.39 -37.79
CA ARG A 429 -0.28 22.00 -37.95
C ARG A 429 -1.11 21.75 -39.21
N TRP A 430 -1.69 22.81 -39.76
CA TRP A 430 -2.61 22.71 -40.89
C TRP A 430 -1.88 22.77 -42.22
N PRO A 431 -2.18 21.85 -43.16
CA PRO A 431 -1.70 21.94 -44.53
C PRO A 431 -2.05 23.30 -45.15
N LYS A 432 -1.11 23.85 -45.92
CA LYS A 432 -1.35 25.07 -46.70
C LYS A 432 -1.92 24.68 -48.06
N GLY A 433 -2.97 25.38 -48.47
CA GLY A 433 -3.70 25.14 -49.71
C GLY A 433 -3.37 26.11 -50.82
#